data_AF-A0A7L2B7F8-F1
#
_entry.id   AF-A0A7L2B7F8-F1
#
_cell.length_a   1.000
_cell.length_b   1.000
_cell.length_c   1.000
_cell.angle_alpha   90.00
_cell.angle_beta   90.00
_cell.angle_gamma   90.00
#
_symmetry.space_group_name_H-M   'P 1'
#
loop_
_entity.id
_entity.type
_entity.pdbx_description
1 polymer ?
#
loop_
_entity_poly.entity_id
_entity_poly.type
_entity_poly.pdbx_seq_one_letter_code
_entity_poly.pdbx_strand_id
1 'polypeptide(L)'
;KVLTVDGVKVKLQIWDTAGQERFRSVTHAYYRDAHALLLLYDVTNKASFDNIQAWLTEIHEYAQQDVVLMLLGNKVDSAQDRVVKREDGEKLAKEYGVPFMETSAKSGLNVELAFTAIAKELKHRSMKLPNEPKFKLHDYVKKEVRGSGCCR
;
A
#
# COMPACT_ATOMS: atom_id res chain seq x y z
N LYS A 1 10.45 -6.55 9.89
CA LYS A 1 11.40 -5.49 9.45
C LYS A 1 11.51 -4.42 10.54
N VAL A 2 12.71 -3.92 10.85
CA VAL A 2 12.88 -2.79 11.80
C VAL A 2 13.28 -1.55 11.01
N LEU A 3 12.58 -0.44 11.25
CA LEU A 3 12.80 0.86 10.61
C LEU A 3 13.02 1.92 11.68
N THR A 4 13.88 2.89 11.41
CA THR A 4 14.01 4.09 12.26
C THR A 4 13.23 5.22 11.61
N VAL A 5 12.16 5.67 12.26
CA VAL A 5 11.24 6.69 11.79
C VAL A 5 11.23 7.86 12.77
N ASP A 6 11.75 9.01 12.35
CA ASP A 6 11.97 10.22 13.15
C ASP A 6 12.59 9.89 14.53
N GLY A 7 13.72 9.19 14.50
CA GLY A 7 14.46 8.78 15.70
C GLY A 7 13.86 7.60 16.47
N VAL A 8 12.68 7.09 16.10
CA VAL A 8 11.99 6.00 16.80
C VAL A 8 12.11 4.70 16.03
N LYS A 9 12.50 3.62 16.71
CA LYS A 9 12.55 2.28 16.12
C LYS A 9 11.14 1.68 16.04
N VAL A 10 10.66 1.43 14.83
CA VAL A 10 9.38 0.76 14.54
C VAL A 10 9.67 -0.65 14.05
N LYS A 11 9.09 -1.66 14.71
CA LYS A 11 9.20 -3.07 14.30
C LYS A 11 7.91 -3.48 13.58
N LEU A 12 7.99 -3.63 12.26
CA LEU A 12 6.91 -4.18 11.45
C LEU A 12 6.95 -5.71 11.46
N GLN A 13 5.85 -6.32 11.89
CA GLN A 13 5.57 -7.74 11.68
C GLN A 13 4.80 -7.87 10.36
N ILE A 14 5.41 -8.53 9.38
CA ILE A 14 4.87 -8.61 8.02
C ILE A 14 4.44 -10.05 7.81
N TRP A 15 3.19 -10.21 7.39
CA TRP A 15 2.58 -11.48 7.05
C TRP A 15 2.35 -11.46 5.54
N ASP A 16 3.04 -12.33 4.82
CA ASP A 16 2.79 -12.54 3.39
C ASP A 16 1.68 -13.57 3.25
N THR A 17 0.59 -13.21 2.59
CA THR A 17 -0.57 -14.09 2.40
C THR A 17 -0.53 -14.67 1.00
N ALA A 18 -0.88 -15.95 0.85
CA ALA A 18 -1.03 -16.54 -0.47
C ALA A 18 -2.17 -15.82 -1.21
N GLY A 19 -1.84 -15.02 -2.23
CA GLY A 19 -2.76 -14.18 -3.00
C GLY A 19 -3.70 -14.93 -3.95
N GLN A 20 -4.11 -16.16 -3.61
CA GLN A 20 -5.08 -16.91 -4.38
C GLN A 20 -6.51 -16.62 -3.93
N GLU A 21 -7.39 -16.43 -4.91
CA GLU A 21 -8.83 -16.29 -4.71
C GLU A 21 -9.47 -17.47 -3.95
N ARG A 22 -8.85 -18.65 -3.98
CA ARG A 22 -9.28 -19.84 -3.23
C ARG A 22 -9.24 -19.67 -1.71
N PHE A 23 -8.60 -18.61 -1.20
CA PHE A 23 -8.50 -18.30 0.22
C PHE A 23 -9.30 -17.07 0.65
N ARG A 24 -10.24 -16.55 -0.18
CA ARG A 24 -11.08 -15.38 0.15
C ARG A 24 -11.73 -15.45 1.55
N SER A 25 -12.14 -16.64 2.00
CA SER A 25 -12.69 -16.86 3.35
C SER A 25 -11.63 -16.74 4.46
N VAL A 26 -10.37 -17.05 4.19
CA VAL A 26 -9.24 -16.91 5.11
C VAL A 26 -8.80 -15.44 5.19
N THR A 27 -8.99 -14.65 4.13
CA THR A 27 -8.59 -13.24 4.08
C THR A 27 -9.35 -12.36 5.07
N HIS A 28 -10.63 -12.65 5.35
CA HIS A 28 -11.40 -11.95 6.39
C HIS A 28 -10.79 -12.06 7.80
N ALA A 29 -10.12 -13.17 8.12
CA ALA A 29 -9.47 -13.35 9.42
C ALA A 29 -8.20 -12.47 9.54
N TYR A 30 -7.47 -12.27 8.45
CA TYR A 30 -6.25 -11.45 8.46
C TYR A 30 -6.52 -9.95 8.50
N TYR A 31 -7.68 -9.48 8.04
CA TYR A 31 -8.02 -8.05 8.07
C TYR A 31 -8.31 -7.53 9.48
N ARG A 32 -8.81 -8.39 10.39
CA ARG A 32 -9.28 -7.97 11.71
C ARG A 32 -8.15 -7.57 12.65
N ASP A 33 -7.02 -8.26 12.59
CA ASP A 33 -5.90 -8.05 13.53
C ASP A 33 -4.73 -7.27 12.92
N ALA A 34 -4.84 -6.88 11.64
CA ALA A 34 -3.82 -6.11 10.95
C ALA A 34 -4.01 -4.60 11.17
N HIS A 35 -2.92 -3.91 11.54
CA HIS A 35 -2.92 -2.45 11.62
C HIS A 35 -2.83 -1.77 10.23
N ALA A 36 -2.24 -2.48 9.25
CA ALA A 36 -2.08 -2.00 7.89
C ALA A 36 -2.16 -3.15 6.89
N LEU A 37 -2.68 -2.85 5.70
CA LEU A 37 -2.78 -3.74 4.56
C LEU A 37 -2.12 -3.07 3.36
N LEU A 38 -1.18 -3.78 2.74
CA LEU A 38 -0.59 -3.43 1.46
C LEU A 38 -1.23 -4.32 0.39
N LEU A 39 -1.97 -3.72 -0.53
CA LEU A 39 -2.61 -4.42 -1.64
C LEU A 39 -1.76 -4.27 -2.89
N LEU A 40 -1.25 -5.39 -3.40
CA LEU A 40 -0.37 -5.41 -4.56
C LEU A 40 -1.07 -6.06 -5.75
N TYR A 41 -1.03 -5.41 -6.91
CA TYR A 41 -1.25 -6.06 -8.21
C TYR A 41 0.03 -6.05 -9.04
N ASP A 42 0.05 -6.86 -10.09
CA ASP A 42 1.14 -6.92 -11.07
C ASP A 42 0.75 -6.11 -12.32
N VAL A 43 1.54 -5.11 -12.70
CA VAL A 43 1.23 -4.26 -13.86
C VAL A 43 1.26 -5.01 -15.20
N THR A 44 1.85 -6.21 -15.23
CA THR A 44 1.88 -7.09 -16.41
C THR A 44 0.77 -8.14 -16.39
N ASN A 45 -0.14 -8.10 -15.40
CA ASN A 45 -1.23 -9.06 -15.26
C ASN A 45 -2.56 -8.36 -14.95
N LYS A 46 -3.41 -8.22 -15.97
CA LYS A 46 -4.73 -7.57 -15.83
C LYS A 46 -5.64 -8.28 -14.83
N ALA A 47 -5.65 -9.61 -14.80
CA ALA A 47 -6.48 -10.36 -13.85
C ALA A 47 -6.11 -10.06 -12.39
N SER A 48 -4.82 -9.81 -12.11
CA SER A 48 -4.39 -9.40 -10.76
C SER A 48 -4.93 -8.02 -10.35
N PHE A 49 -5.06 -7.10 -11.30
CA PHE A 49 -5.66 -5.78 -11.07
C PHE A 49 -7.16 -5.88 -10.83
N ASP A 50 -7.87 -6.68 -11.64
CA ASP A 50 -9.30 -6.90 -11.49
C ASP A 50 -9.62 -7.56 -10.12
N ASN A 51 -8.77 -8.49 -9.67
CA ASN A 51 -8.88 -9.10 -8.33
C ASN A 51 -8.71 -8.06 -7.21
N ILE A 52 -7.74 -7.15 -7.33
CA ILE A 52 -7.50 -6.12 -6.33
C ILE A 52 -8.66 -5.12 -6.25
N GLN A 53 -9.31 -4.80 -7.37
CA GLN A 53 -10.53 -4.00 -7.36
C GLN A 53 -11.64 -4.68 -6.54
N ALA A 54 -11.86 -5.99 -6.74
CA ALA A 54 -12.83 -6.75 -5.95
C ALA A 54 -12.49 -6.76 -4.45
N TRP A 55 -11.21 -6.95 -4.10
CA TRP A 55 -10.77 -6.91 -2.70
C TRP A 55 -10.91 -5.53 -2.07
N LEU A 56 -10.66 -4.46 -2.83
CA LEU A 56 -10.89 -3.10 -2.36
C LEU A 56 -12.37 -2.86 -2.06
N THR A 57 -13.28 -3.32 -2.93
CA THR A 57 -14.73 -3.27 -2.67
C THR A 57 -15.08 -4.01 -1.38
N GLU A 58 -14.64 -5.26 -1.23
CA GLU A 58 -14.93 -6.08 -0.03
C GLU A 58 -14.37 -5.43 1.25
N ILE A 59 -13.13 -4.93 1.24
CA ILE A 59 -12.53 -4.26 2.40
C ILE A 59 -13.27 -2.95 2.70
N HIS A 60 -13.65 -2.18 1.69
CA HIS A 60 -14.37 -0.93 1.89
C HIS A 60 -15.77 -1.14 2.47
N GLU A 61 -16.46 -2.22 2.09
CA GLU A 61 -17.78 -2.57 2.59
C GLU A 61 -17.76 -3.18 4.00
N TYR A 62 -16.76 -4.03 4.30
CA TYR A 62 -16.81 -4.90 5.49
C TYR A 62 -15.70 -4.68 6.53
N ALA A 63 -14.62 -3.94 6.23
CA ALA A 63 -13.50 -3.80 7.17
C ALA A 63 -13.79 -2.77 8.27
N GLN A 64 -13.13 -2.96 9.43
CA GLN A 64 -13.14 -1.97 10.50
C GLN A 64 -12.48 -0.67 10.03
N GLN A 65 -13.06 0.48 10.40
CA GLN A 65 -12.67 1.81 9.92
C GLN A 65 -11.22 2.25 10.23
N ASP A 66 -10.45 1.48 11.00
CA ASP A 66 -9.13 1.89 11.51
C ASP A 66 -7.94 1.16 10.88
N VAL A 67 -8.14 0.29 9.89
CA VAL A 67 -7.00 -0.32 9.16
C VAL A 67 -6.40 0.66 8.14
N VAL A 68 -5.07 0.79 8.11
CA VAL A 68 -4.38 1.58 7.08
C VAL A 68 -4.32 0.78 5.78
N LEU A 69 -4.83 1.32 4.68
CA LEU A 69 -4.80 0.65 3.37
C LEU A 69 -3.92 1.42 2.38
N MET A 70 -3.12 0.72 1.59
CA MET A 70 -2.32 1.29 0.51
C MET A 70 -2.32 0.38 -0.71
N LEU A 71 -2.54 0.95 -1.89
CA LEU A 71 -2.52 0.25 -3.17
C LEU A 71 -1.14 0.38 -3.83
N LEU A 72 -0.61 -0.74 -4.34
CA LEU A 72 0.69 -0.84 -4.96
C LEU A 72 0.60 -1.53 -6.32
N GLY A 73 1.07 -0.88 -7.38
CA GLY A 73 1.29 -1.51 -8.68
C GLY A 73 2.72 -2.04 -8.76
N ASN A 74 2.94 -3.34 -8.71
CA ASN A 74 4.27 -3.96 -8.67
C ASN A 74 4.76 -4.37 -10.08
N LYS A 75 6.06 -4.69 -10.19
CA LYS A 75 6.77 -5.13 -11.40
C LYS A 75 6.89 -4.08 -12.50
N VAL A 76 6.94 -2.80 -12.14
CA VAL A 76 7.03 -1.71 -13.13
C VAL A 76 8.36 -1.67 -13.90
N ASP A 77 9.35 -2.46 -13.48
CA ASP A 77 10.56 -2.73 -14.25
C ASP A 77 10.29 -3.45 -15.58
N SER A 78 9.17 -4.19 -15.70
CA SER A 78 8.79 -4.93 -16.90
C SER A 78 7.87 -4.08 -17.81
N ALA A 79 8.35 -2.88 -18.17
CA ALA A 79 7.56 -1.88 -18.89
C ALA A 79 7.04 -2.35 -20.27
N GLN A 80 7.76 -3.27 -20.93
CA GLN A 80 7.37 -3.83 -22.23
C GLN A 80 6.17 -4.77 -22.14
N ASP A 81 6.00 -5.43 -21.00
CA ASP A 81 4.90 -6.38 -20.75
C ASP A 81 3.73 -5.72 -20.01
N ARG A 82 3.76 -4.39 -19.85
CA ARG A 82 2.75 -3.65 -19.12
C ARG A 82 1.40 -3.74 -19.82
N VAL A 83 0.40 -4.23 -19.09
CA VAL A 83 -1.01 -4.29 -19.54
C VAL A 83 -1.94 -3.44 -18.68
N VAL A 84 -1.50 -3.02 -17.49
CA VAL A 84 -2.22 -2.09 -16.62
C VAL A 84 -1.51 -0.75 -16.62
N LYS A 85 -2.23 0.30 -17.04
CA LYS A 85 -1.67 1.64 -17.08
C LYS A 85 -1.56 2.20 -15.67
N ARG A 86 -0.62 3.12 -15.48
CA ARG A 86 -0.44 3.80 -14.19
C ARG A 86 -1.70 4.59 -13.82
N GLU A 87 -2.32 5.23 -14.80
CA GLU A 87 -3.52 6.04 -14.64
C GLU A 87 -4.72 5.22 -14.14
N ASP A 88 -4.80 3.94 -14.51
CA ASP A 88 -5.85 3.04 -14.03
C ASP A 88 -5.70 2.79 -12.52
N GLY A 89 -4.47 2.55 -12.06
CA GLY A 89 -4.15 2.42 -10.63
C GLY A 89 -4.39 3.71 -9.84
N GLU A 90 -3.99 4.86 -10.40
CA GLU A 90 -4.25 6.17 -9.79
C GLU A 90 -5.75 6.48 -9.68
N LYS A 91 -6.53 6.13 -10.71
CA LYS A 91 -7.98 6.30 -10.71
C LYS A 91 -8.64 5.41 -9.66
N LEU A 92 -8.27 4.13 -9.60
CA LEU A 92 -8.79 3.19 -8.61
C LEU A 92 -8.47 3.66 -7.19
N ALA A 93 -7.24 4.08 -6.93
CA ALA A 93 -6.84 4.59 -5.63
C ALA A 93 -7.62 5.84 -5.20
N LYS A 94 -7.87 6.76 -6.16
CA LYS A 94 -8.69 7.95 -5.93
C LYS A 94 -10.14 7.60 -5.61
N GLU A 95 -10.71 6.61 -6.29
CA GLU A 95 -12.09 6.14 -6.06
C GLU A 95 -12.27 5.61 -4.63
N TYR A 96 -11.32 4.82 -4.14
CA TYR A 96 -11.35 4.26 -2.78
C TYR A 96 -10.71 5.16 -1.71
N GLY A 97 -10.18 6.33 -2.10
CA GLY A 97 -9.55 7.28 -1.18
C GLY A 97 -8.26 6.76 -0.53
N VAL A 98 -7.53 5.85 -1.19
CA VAL A 98 -6.30 5.24 -0.67
C VAL A 98 -5.03 5.79 -1.34
N PRO A 99 -3.87 5.80 -0.66
CA PRO A 99 -2.59 6.11 -1.29
C PRO A 99 -2.22 5.07 -2.35
N PHE A 100 -1.56 5.54 -3.41
CA PHE A 100 -1.04 4.71 -4.49
C PHE A 100 0.41 5.01 -4.80
N MET A 101 1.19 3.97 -5.06
CA MET A 101 2.49 4.07 -5.70
C MET A 101 2.79 2.84 -6.55
N GLU A 102 3.62 3.04 -7.56
CA GLU A 102 4.20 1.94 -8.33
C GLU A 102 5.50 1.46 -7.68
N THR A 103 5.74 0.16 -7.69
CA THR A 103 6.87 -0.49 -7.04
C THR A 103 7.52 -1.50 -7.97
N SER A 104 8.79 -1.81 -7.72
CA SER A 104 9.44 -2.99 -8.29
C SER A 104 10.22 -3.69 -7.21
N ALA A 105 9.77 -4.89 -6.86
CA ALA A 105 10.54 -5.78 -5.99
C ALA A 105 11.89 -6.17 -6.60
N LYS A 106 12.01 -6.17 -7.95
CA LYS A 106 13.24 -6.53 -8.67
C LYS A 106 14.29 -5.42 -8.61
N SER A 107 13.91 -4.17 -8.86
CA SER A 107 14.85 -3.04 -8.84
C SER A 107 14.93 -2.35 -7.46
N GLY A 108 14.02 -2.67 -6.56
CA GLY A 108 13.88 -2.00 -5.27
C GLY A 108 13.09 -0.68 -5.34
N LEU A 109 12.62 -0.27 -6.53
CA LEU A 109 11.89 0.98 -6.71
C LEU A 109 10.69 1.06 -5.76
N ASN A 110 10.66 2.12 -4.96
CA ASN A 110 9.61 2.45 -3.98
C ASN A 110 9.29 1.36 -2.92
N VAL A 111 10.05 0.26 -2.85
CA VAL A 111 9.83 -0.80 -1.86
C VAL A 111 10.08 -0.27 -0.45
N GLU A 112 11.23 0.39 -0.24
CA GLU A 112 11.55 1.00 1.06
C GLU A 112 10.60 2.15 1.42
N LEU A 113 10.17 2.92 0.41
CA LEU A 113 9.22 4.01 0.59
C LEU A 113 7.87 3.49 1.08
N ALA A 114 7.35 2.40 0.49
CA ALA A 114 6.08 1.80 0.90
C ALA A 114 6.10 1.39 2.38
N PHE A 115 7.14 0.65 2.81
CA PHE A 115 7.27 0.24 4.22
C PHE A 115 7.48 1.43 5.16
N THR A 116 8.27 2.43 4.75
CA THR A 116 8.51 3.64 5.55
C THR A 116 7.24 4.48 5.72
N ALA A 117 6.45 4.63 4.66
CA ALA A 117 5.20 5.35 4.68
C ALA A 117 4.18 4.71 5.63
N ILE A 118 4.03 3.38 5.59
CA ILE A 118 3.19 2.64 6.55
C ILE A 118 3.74 2.76 7.98
N ALA A 119 5.04 2.60 8.19
CA ALA A 119 5.63 2.73 9.53
C ALA A 119 5.41 4.12 10.13
N LYS A 120 5.49 5.18 9.32
CA LYS A 120 5.18 6.56 9.72
C LYS A 120 3.73 6.72 10.16
N GLU A 121 2.79 6.26 9.32
CA GLU A 121 1.37 6.32 9.64
C GLU A 121 1.04 5.55 10.92
N LEU A 122 1.53 4.32 11.05
CA LEU A 122 1.28 3.49 12.23
C LEU A 122 1.89 4.06 13.51
N LYS A 123 3.12 4.60 13.43
CA LYS A 123 3.76 5.32 14.54
C LYS A 123 2.88 6.48 15.00
N HIS A 124 2.43 7.31 14.05
CA HIS A 124 1.62 8.48 14.36
C HIS A 124 0.26 8.09 14.99
N ARG A 125 -0.42 7.06 14.47
CA ARG A 125 -1.64 6.50 15.07
C ARG A 125 -1.40 5.95 16.47
N SER A 126 -0.27 5.30 16.71
CA SER A 126 0.07 4.71 18.02
C SER A 126 0.43 5.75 19.07
N MET A 127 0.97 6.91 18.68
CA MET A 127 1.44 7.94 19.62
C MET A 127 0.33 8.88 20.10
N LYS A 128 -0.87 8.85 19.49
CA LYS A 128 -2.09 9.60 19.86
C LYS A 128 -1.81 10.91 20.62
N LEU A 129 -1.03 11.81 20.02
CA LEU A 129 -0.79 13.13 20.61
C LEU A 129 -2.07 13.97 20.44
N PRO A 130 -2.72 14.45 21.52
CA PRO A 130 -4.06 15.04 21.46
C PRO A 130 -4.21 16.23 20.51
N ASN A 131 -3.11 16.92 20.19
CA ASN A 131 -3.08 18.17 19.42
C ASN A 131 -2.23 18.08 18.13
N GLU A 132 -1.76 16.90 17.75
CA GLU A 132 -0.97 16.76 16.51
C GLU A 132 -1.90 16.46 15.32
N PRO A 133 -1.75 17.16 14.17
CA PRO A 133 -2.56 16.88 13.00
C PRO A 133 -2.30 15.45 12.49
N LYS A 134 -3.38 14.77 12.06
CA LYS A 134 -3.29 13.42 11.47
C LYS A 134 -2.24 13.40 10.36
N PHE A 135 -1.33 12.43 10.40
CA PHE A 135 -0.39 12.19 9.31
C PHE A 135 -1.16 11.98 8.00
N LYS A 136 -0.84 12.81 7.00
CA LYS A 136 -1.50 12.74 5.70
C LYS A 136 -0.73 11.78 4.80
N LEU A 137 -0.93 10.48 5.00
CA LEU A 137 -0.24 9.42 4.27
C LEU A 137 -0.32 9.62 2.75
N HIS A 138 -1.48 9.97 2.23
CA HIS A 138 -1.69 10.20 0.79
C HIS A 138 -0.83 11.37 0.24
N ASP A 139 -0.71 12.46 1.01
CA ASP A 139 0.10 13.63 0.62
C ASP A 139 1.59 13.31 0.70
N TYR A 140 2.00 12.58 1.74
CA TYR A 140 3.37 12.10 1.89
C TYR A 140 3.78 11.24 0.70
N VAL A 141 2.97 10.22 0.36
CA VAL A 141 3.24 9.34 -0.79
C VAL A 141 3.32 10.14 -2.09
N LYS A 142 2.37 11.06 -2.35
CA LYS A 142 2.41 11.92 -3.53
C LYS A 142 3.68 12.77 -3.62
N LYS A 143 4.13 13.35 -2.50
CA LYS A 143 5.34 14.17 -2.44
C LYS A 143 6.59 13.34 -2.74
N GLU A 144 6.76 12.21 -2.07
CA GLU A 144 7.96 11.38 -2.18
C GLU A 144 8.06 10.71 -3.55
N VAL A 145 6.94 10.25 -4.13
CA VAL A 145 6.92 9.66 -5.47
C VAL A 145 7.24 10.72 -6.54
N ARG A 146 6.74 11.96 -6.39
CA ARG A 146 7.11 13.07 -7.29
C ARG A 146 8.57 13.50 -7.12
N GLY A 147 9.07 13.53 -5.89
CA GLY A 147 10.46 13.86 -5.58
C GLY A 147 11.45 12.82 -6.09
N SER A 148 11.05 11.54 -6.14
CA SER A 148 11.86 10.44 -6.66
C SER A 148 11.90 10.38 -8.20
N GLY A 149 11.04 11.14 -8.88
CA GLY A 149 10.98 11.24 -10.34
C GLY A 149 11.80 12.39 -10.93
N CYS A 150 12.54 13.16 -10.12
CA CYS A 150 13.35 14.28 -10.59
C CYS A 150 14.79 14.17 -10.04
N CYS A 151 15.76 14.09 -10.97
CA CYS A 151 17.21 13.87 -10.82
C CYS A 151 17.60 12.39 -10.61
N ARG A 152 18.42 11.73 -11.45
CA ARG A 152 19.50 12.15 -12.36
C ARG A 152 19.42 11.45 -13.71
#